data_AF-A0A0F9BH92-F1
#
_entry.id   AF-A0A0F9BH92-F1
#
_cell.length_a   1.000
_cell.length_b   1.000
_cell.length_c   1.000
_cell.angle_alpha   90.00
_cell.angle_beta   90.00
_cell.angle_gamma   90.00
#
_symmetry.space_group_name_H-M   'P 1'
#
loop_
_entity.id
_entity.type
_entity.pdbx_description
1 polymer ?
#
loop_
_entity_poly.entity_id
_entity_poly.type
_entity_poly.pdbx_seq_one_letter_code
_entity_poly.pdbx_strand_id
1 'polypeptide(L)'
;SSGANLRGVDLRGVDLADANLRGAYHIFPIAGDIYIWHVVRWDDGIRIQAGCHWFTVQEAQAHWIGKGEHGAICRASINAAVAMAKVRGWKI
;
A
#
# COMPACT_ATOMS: atom_id res chain seq x y z
N SER A 1 1.66 -26.82 -3.60
CA SER A 1 2.51 -26.08 -4.57
C SER A 1 3.28 -25.02 -3.81
N SER A 2 4.62 -25.09 -3.82
CA SER A 2 5.46 -24.01 -3.32
C SER A 2 5.40 -22.84 -4.30
N GLY A 3 4.95 -21.67 -3.86
CA GLY A 3 4.99 -20.47 -4.70
C GLY A 3 6.44 -20.15 -5.10
N ALA A 4 6.65 -19.76 -6.37
CA ALA A 4 7.96 -19.29 -6.82
C ALA A 4 8.26 -17.93 -6.18
N ASN A 5 9.40 -17.81 -5.50
CA ASN A 5 9.87 -16.53 -4.98
C ASN A 5 10.57 -15.76 -6.11
N LEU A 6 9.89 -14.75 -6.68
CA LEU A 6 10.42 -13.89 -7.75
C LEU A 6 11.06 -12.61 -7.22
N ARG A 7 11.30 -12.50 -5.91
CA ARG A 7 11.90 -11.30 -5.33
C ARG A 7 13.32 -11.10 -5.87
N GLY A 8 13.60 -9.91 -6.40
CA GLY A 8 14.92 -9.56 -6.95
C GLY A 8 15.18 -10.08 -8.36
N VAL A 9 14.21 -10.79 -8.97
CA VAL A 9 14.27 -11.16 -10.39
C VAL A 9 13.93 -9.93 -11.23
N ASP A 10 14.71 -9.68 -12.28
CA ASP A 10 14.36 -8.67 -13.28
C ASP A 10 13.20 -9.19 -14.14
N LEU A 11 12.00 -8.67 -13.89
CA LEU A 11 10.80 -9.01 -14.63
C LEU A 11 10.51 -8.05 -15.79
N ARG A 12 11.43 -7.12 -16.11
CA ARG A 12 11.23 -6.18 -17.22
C ARG A 12 11.23 -6.93 -18.55
N GLY A 13 10.20 -6.68 -19.37
CA GLY A 13 10.04 -7.35 -20.67
C GLY A 13 9.54 -8.80 -20.59
N VAL A 14 9.27 -9.32 -19.38
CA VAL A 14 8.61 -10.61 -19.20
C VAL A 14 7.11 -10.45 -19.47
N ASP A 15 6.54 -11.35 -20.28
CA ASP A 15 5.09 -11.41 -20.46
C ASP A 15 4.43 -11.97 -19.18
N LEU A 16 3.60 -11.14 -18.55
CA LEU A 16 2.87 -11.46 -17.33
C LEU A 16 1.35 -11.50 -17.56
N ALA A 17 0.88 -11.49 -18.83
CA ALA A 17 -0.54 -11.41 -19.15
C ALA A 17 -1.36 -12.55 -18.53
N ASP A 18 -0.80 -13.77 -18.49
CA ASP A 18 -1.44 -14.96 -17.92
C ASP A 18 -0.93 -15.32 -16.52
N ALA A 19 -0.23 -14.39 -15.84
CA ALA A 19 0.29 -14.65 -14.51
C ALA A 19 -0.84 -14.94 -13.51
N ASN A 20 -0.77 -16.08 -12.84
CA ASN A 20 -1.74 -16.44 -11.81
C ASN A 20 -1.50 -15.61 -10.54
N LEU A 21 -2.27 -14.53 -10.37
CA LEU A 21 -2.24 -13.66 -9.19
C LEU A 21 -3.14 -14.15 -8.03
N ARG A 22 -3.71 -15.36 -8.12
CA ARG A 22 -4.48 -15.93 -6.98
C ARG A 22 -3.54 -16.07 -5.79
N GLY A 23 -3.93 -15.49 -4.66
CA GLY A 23 -3.10 -15.46 -3.46
C GLY A 23 -2.30 -14.16 -3.26
N ALA A 24 -2.36 -13.21 -4.18
CA ALA A 24 -1.74 -11.89 -4.04
C ALA A 24 -2.51 -10.99 -3.04
N TYR A 25 -2.56 -11.41 -1.77
CA TYR A 25 -3.29 -10.71 -0.71
C TYR A 25 -2.50 -9.58 -0.04
N HIS A 26 -1.30 -9.28 -0.53
CA HIS A 26 -0.37 -8.29 0.06
C HIS A 26 -0.65 -6.84 -0.37
N ILE A 27 -1.81 -6.59 -0.97
CA ILE A 27 -2.26 -5.25 -1.39
C ILE A 27 -3.75 -5.08 -1.10
N PHE A 28 -4.15 -3.87 -0.69
CA PHE A 28 -5.56 -3.47 -0.66
C PHE A 28 -5.74 -1.98 -0.99
N PRO A 29 -6.88 -1.58 -1.57
CA PRO A 29 -7.17 -0.18 -1.85
C PRO A 29 -7.69 0.55 -0.60
N ILE A 30 -7.41 1.84 -0.51
CA ILE A 30 -8.05 2.78 0.40
C ILE A 30 -8.48 4.02 -0.37
N ALA A 31 -9.56 4.68 0.03
CA ALA A 31 -9.88 5.99 -0.53
C ALA A 31 -8.95 7.04 0.09
N GLY A 32 -8.18 7.73 -0.74
CA GLY A 32 -7.76 9.10 -0.45
C GLY A 32 -8.92 10.05 -0.75
N ASP A 33 -8.89 11.26 -0.20
CA ASP A 33 -9.96 12.27 -0.32
C ASP A 33 -10.47 12.44 -1.77
N ILE A 34 -9.57 12.32 -2.76
CA ILE A 34 -9.87 12.53 -4.18
C ILE A 34 -9.49 11.35 -5.09
N TYR A 35 -8.67 10.41 -4.63
CA TYR A 35 -8.16 9.29 -5.46
C TYR A 35 -8.05 8.01 -4.64
N ILE A 36 -8.20 6.86 -5.29
CA ILE A 36 -7.87 5.56 -4.68
C ILE A 36 -6.36 5.49 -4.49
N TRP A 37 -5.95 5.08 -3.30
CA TRP A 37 -4.58 4.77 -2.92
C TRP A 37 -4.43 3.27 -2.71
N HIS A 38 -3.19 2.80 -2.74
CA HIS A 38 -2.89 1.39 -2.51
C HIS A 38 -2.03 1.22 -1.26
N VAL A 39 -2.40 0.28 -0.41
CA VAL A 39 -1.59 -0.15 0.72
C VAL A 39 -0.94 -1.47 0.34
N VAL A 40 0.39 -1.51 0.37
CA VAL A 40 1.18 -2.69 -0.01
C VAL A 40 2.00 -3.15 1.18
N ARG A 41 1.95 -4.45 1.48
CA ARG A 41 2.79 -5.07 2.53
C ARG A 41 4.22 -5.23 2.02
N TRP A 42 5.17 -4.68 2.77
CA TRP A 42 6.60 -4.96 2.63
C TRP A 42 7.09 -5.73 3.86
N ASP A 43 8.34 -6.18 3.85
CA ASP A 43 8.89 -6.96 4.98
C ASP A 43 9.12 -6.09 6.22
N ASP A 44 9.38 -4.80 6.00
CA ASP A 44 9.72 -3.85 7.05
C ASP A 44 8.53 -3.04 7.57
N GLY A 45 7.38 -3.07 6.89
CA GLY A 45 6.17 -2.34 7.23
C GLY A 45 5.24 -2.22 6.02
N ILE A 46 4.14 -1.49 6.15
CA ILE A 46 3.30 -1.16 4.98
C ILE A 46 3.85 0.04 4.22
N ARG A 47 3.53 0.12 2.92
CA ARG A 47 3.71 1.31 2.08
C ARG A 47 2.38 1.79 1.55
N ILE A 48 2.21 3.10 1.49
CA ILE A 48 1.02 3.77 0.99
C ILE A 48 1.40 4.47 -0.31
N GLN A 49 0.80 4.03 -1.41
CA GLN A 49 0.92 4.67 -2.72
C GLN A 49 -0.21 5.68 -2.89
N ALA A 50 0.13 6.97 -2.87
CA ALA A 50 -0.79 8.06 -3.14
C ALA A 50 -0.41 8.73 -4.46
N GLY A 51 -1.11 8.37 -5.54
CA GLY A 51 -0.75 8.76 -6.89
C GLY A 51 0.66 8.25 -7.26
N CYS A 52 1.55 9.16 -7.65
CA CYS A 52 2.94 8.83 -8.00
C CYS A 52 3.88 8.70 -6.79
N HIS A 53 3.40 9.01 -5.58
CA HIS A 53 4.23 9.03 -4.38
C HIS A 53 4.07 7.76 -3.55
N TRP A 54 5.17 7.32 -2.96
CA TRP A 54 5.23 6.22 -2.01
C TRP A 54 5.63 6.74 -0.63
N PHE A 55 4.91 6.32 0.39
CA PHE A 55 5.14 6.73 1.76
C PHE A 55 5.19 5.52 2.71
N THR A 56 6.04 5.61 3.73
CA THR A 56 5.83 4.92 5.01
C THR A 56 4.61 5.52 5.74
N VAL A 57 4.14 4.86 6.80
CA VAL A 57 3.01 5.38 7.60
C VAL A 57 3.35 6.74 8.21
N GLN A 58 4.55 6.90 8.75
CA GLN A 58 4.99 8.12 9.41
C GLN A 58 5.11 9.28 8.42
N GLU A 59 5.71 9.04 7.25
CA GLU A 59 5.82 10.05 6.20
C GLU A 59 4.44 10.46 5.68
N ALA A 60 3.53 9.48 5.49
CA ALA A 60 2.17 9.75 5.06
C ALA A 60 1.45 10.64 6.10
N GLN A 61 1.52 10.31 7.39
CA GLN A 61 0.88 11.12 8.44
C GLN A 61 1.42 12.54 8.47
N ALA A 62 2.72 12.75 8.26
CA ALA A 62 3.35 14.06 8.23
C ALA A 62 2.98 14.87 6.98
N HIS A 63 2.89 14.22 5.81
CA HIS A 63 2.70 14.89 4.52
C HIS A 63 1.43 15.75 4.46
N TRP A 64 0.34 15.30 5.10
CA TRP A 64 -0.95 16.00 5.07
C TRP A 64 -1.26 16.84 6.31
N ILE A 65 -0.29 17.11 7.18
CA ILE A 65 -0.47 18.05 8.29
C ILE A 65 -0.73 19.46 7.75
N GLY A 66 -1.69 20.17 8.34
CA GLY A 66 -1.99 21.57 7.99
C GLY A 66 -2.71 21.80 6.66
N LYS A 67 -3.08 20.76 5.91
CA LYS A 67 -3.75 20.88 4.60
C LYS A 67 -5.29 20.92 4.68
N GLY A 68 -5.84 21.54 5.72
CA GLY A 68 -7.30 21.70 5.91
C GLY A 68 -8.07 20.37 5.99
N GLU A 69 -9.32 20.37 5.51
CA GLU A 69 -10.23 19.22 5.50
C GLU A 69 -9.68 18.06 4.67
N HIS A 70 -9.19 18.33 3.46
CA HIS A 70 -8.49 17.35 2.61
C HIS A 70 -7.40 16.60 3.39
N GLY A 71 -6.54 17.35 4.10
CA GLY A 71 -5.49 16.76 4.92
C GLY A 71 -6.02 15.92 6.08
N ALA A 72 -7.13 16.32 6.69
CA ALA A 72 -7.76 15.56 7.77
C ALA A 72 -8.34 14.23 7.26
N ILE A 73 -9.04 14.23 6.12
CA ILE A 73 -9.57 13.02 5.48
C ILE A 73 -8.43 12.07 5.11
N CYS A 74 -7.39 12.58 4.44
CA CYS A 74 -6.20 11.80 4.10
C CYS A 74 -5.57 11.12 5.33
N ARG A 75 -5.40 11.83 6.44
CA ARG A 75 -4.88 11.25 7.70
C ARG A 75 -5.82 10.22 8.32
N ALA A 76 -7.13 10.42 8.24
CA ALA A 76 -8.11 9.42 8.68
C ALA A 76 -8.03 8.12 7.85
N SER A 77 -7.90 8.24 6.53
CA SER A 77 -7.69 7.10 5.62
C SER A 77 -6.41 6.34 5.95
N ILE A 78 -5.32 7.04 6.30
CA ILE A 78 -4.06 6.42 6.75
C ILE A 78 -4.28 5.64 8.06
N ASN A 79 -5.03 6.19 9.01
CA ASN A 79 -5.33 5.49 10.25
C ASN A 79 -6.17 4.23 10.01
N ALA A 80 -7.15 4.29 9.09
CA ALA A 80 -7.93 3.13 8.68
C ALA A 80 -7.04 2.07 8.00
N ALA A 81 -6.10 2.49 7.15
CA ALA A 81 -5.11 1.60 6.54
C ALA A 81 -4.27 0.86 7.58
N VAL A 82 -3.77 1.58 8.59
CA VAL A 82 -3.01 1.00 9.71
C VAL A 82 -3.86 -0.01 10.49
N ALA A 83 -5.13 0.32 10.76
CA ALA A 83 -6.04 -0.59 11.45
C ALA A 83 -6.28 -1.88 10.64
N MET A 84 -6.53 -1.77 9.33
CA MET A 84 -6.70 -2.92 8.45
C MET A 84 -5.43 -3.78 8.34
N ALA A 85 -4.26 -3.14 8.25
CA ALA A 85 -2.98 -3.84 8.23
C ALA A 85 -2.74 -4.63 9.54
N LYS A 86 -3.06 -4.05 10.70
CA LYS A 86 -3.00 -4.73 12.00
C LYS A 86 -3.93 -5.95 12.07
N VAL A 87 -5.18 -5.82 11.60
CA VAL A 87 -6.13 -6.96 11.53
C VAL A 87 -5.58 -8.10 10.68
N ARG A 88 -4.83 -7.78 9.62
CA ARG A 88 -4.16 -8.76 8.75
C ARG A 88 -2.85 -9.31 9.33
N GLY A 89 -2.43 -8.88 10.52
CA GLY A 89 -1.16 -9.27 11.14
C GLY A 89 0.07 -8.70 10.44
N TRP A 90 -0.06 -7.58 9.72
CA TRP A 90 1.06 -6.96 9.01
C TRP A 90 1.85 -6.04 9.95
N LYS A 91 3.16 -5.93 9.68
CA LYS A 91 4.02 -4.95 10.33
C LYS A 91 3.63 -3.55 9.87
N ILE A 92 3.69 -2.58 10.77
CA ILE A 92 3.34 -1.17 10.55
C ILE A 92 4.60 -0.35 10.41
#